data_AF-A0A4R1EUZ8-F1
#
_entry.id   AF-A0A4R1EUZ8-F1
#
_cell.length_a   1.000
_cell.length_b   1.000
_cell.length_c   1.000
_cell.angle_alpha   90.00
_cell.angle_beta   90.00
_cell.angle_gamma   90.00
#
_symmetry.space_group_name_H-M   'P 1'
#
loop_
_entity.id
_entity.type
_entity.pdbx_description
1 polymer ?
#
loop_
_entity_poly.entity_id
_entity_poly.type
_entity_poly.pdbx_seq_one_letter_code
_entity_poly.pdbx_strand_id
1 'polypeptide(L)'
;MADDQLNEQESKEFYAMADTFIDVANGHCDKKETNHVGSAMLFATARFSSFVVASQSPDKDAYEAEIENATEFFSNEFKRMLTQNLEDYKTAFKAQEDEARYEHLMKKD
;
A
#
# COMPACT_ATOMS: atom_id res chain seq x y z
N MET A 1 -4.80 -0.39 -10.74
CA MET A 1 -4.98 -1.78 -11.21
C MET A 1 -6.11 -2.37 -10.40
N ALA A 2 -7.20 -2.74 -11.05
CA ALA A 2 -8.32 -3.38 -10.38
C ALA A 2 -7.95 -4.83 -10.09
N ASP A 3 -7.52 -5.11 -8.86
CA ASP A 3 -7.34 -6.47 -8.32
C ASP A 3 -8.60 -7.35 -8.58
N ASP A 4 -9.76 -6.71 -8.72
CA ASP A 4 -11.04 -7.29 -9.14
C ASP A 4 -11.02 -8.03 -10.50
N GLN A 5 -9.99 -7.83 -11.34
CA GLN A 5 -9.84 -8.50 -12.64
C GLN A 5 -8.81 -9.64 -12.64
N LEU A 6 -8.08 -9.86 -11.54
CA LEU A 6 -7.08 -10.90 -11.44
C LEU A 6 -7.74 -12.26 -11.17
N ASN A 7 -7.23 -13.31 -11.79
CA ASN A 7 -7.57 -14.66 -11.36
C ASN A 7 -6.89 -14.99 -10.02
N GLU A 8 -7.30 -16.09 -9.37
CA GLU A 8 -6.79 -16.43 -8.03
C GLU A 8 -5.26 -16.53 -7.97
N GLN A 9 -4.62 -17.06 -9.02
CA GLN A 9 -3.17 -17.19 -9.06
C GLN A 9 -2.50 -15.83 -9.24
N GLU A 10 -2.99 -15.00 -10.15
CA GLU A 10 -2.47 -13.64 -10.37
C GLU A 10 -2.63 -12.76 -9.13
N SER A 11 -3.76 -12.89 -8.42
CA SER A 11 -3.99 -12.17 -7.17
C SER A 11 -2.97 -12.60 -6.09
N LYS A 12 -2.74 -13.91 -5.92
CA LYS A 12 -1.69 -14.41 -4.99
C LYS A 12 -0.30 -13.88 -5.34
N GLU A 13 0.05 -13.86 -6.61
CA GLU A 13 1.35 -13.32 -7.06
C GLU A 13 1.47 -11.82 -6.80
N PHE A 14 0.39 -11.06 -7.03
CA PHE A 14 0.31 -9.64 -6.72
C PHE A 14 0.50 -9.37 -5.21
N TYR A 15 -0.23 -10.07 -4.35
CA TYR A 15 -0.11 -9.93 -2.90
C TYR A 15 1.28 -10.34 -2.40
N ALA A 16 1.81 -11.47 -2.87
CA ALA A 16 3.15 -11.91 -2.50
C ALA A 16 4.22 -10.89 -2.90
N MET A 17 4.05 -10.23 -4.06
CA MET A 17 4.94 -9.14 -4.47
C MET A 17 4.81 -7.92 -3.57
N ALA A 18 3.58 -7.52 -3.22
CA ALA A 18 3.32 -6.41 -2.30
C ALA A 18 3.98 -6.65 -0.93
N ASP A 19 3.89 -7.88 -0.41
CA ASP A 19 4.49 -8.27 0.87
C ASP A 19 6.02 -8.07 0.88
N THR A 20 6.70 -8.31 -0.25
CA THR A 20 8.15 -8.05 -0.31
C THR A 20 8.53 -6.59 -0.09
N PHE A 21 7.67 -5.63 -0.48
CA PHE A 21 7.90 -4.21 -0.20
C PHE A 21 7.62 -3.87 1.27
N ILE A 22 6.63 -4.53 1.87
CA ILE A 22 6.31 -4.40 3.30
C ILE A 22 7.45 -4.94 4.15
N ASP A 23 8.07 -6.06 3.77
CA ASP A 23 9.23 -6.63 4.46
C ASP A 23 10.41 -5.65 4.49
N VAL A 24 10.68 -4.98 3.37
CA VAL A 24 11.70 -3.92 3.30
C VAL A 24 11.37 -2.76 4.24
N ALA A 25 10.10 -2.33 4.26
CA ALA A 25 9.64 -1.27 5.15
C ALA A 25 9.78 -1.66 6.63
N ASN A 26 9.41 -2.89 6.97
CA ASN A 26 9.57 -3.44 8.32
C ASN A 26 11.04 -3.43 8.76
N GLY A 27 11.97 -3.77 7.87
CA GLY A 27 13.41 -3.66 8.16
C GLY A 27 13.88 -2.22 8.43
N HIS A 28 13.22 -1.21 7.86
CA HIS A 28 13.49 0.19 8.21
C HIS A 28 12.90 0.60 9.57
N CYS A 29 11.80 -0.02 9.99
CA CYS A 29 11.17 0.23 11.29
C CYS A 29 12.06 -0.18 12.47
N ASP A 30 13.04 -1.07 12.28
CA ASP A 30 14.05 -1.41 13.30
C ASP A 30 14.86 -0.19 13.78
N LYS A 31 14.93 0.87 12.95
CA LYS A 31 15.81 2.04 13.18
C LYS A 31 15.08 3.38 13.08
N LYS A 32 13.83 3.40 12.63
CA LYS A 32 13.04 4.61 12.33
C LYS A 32 11.61 4.42 12.79
N GLU A 33 11.00 5.50 13.25
CA GLU A 33 9.57 5.52 13.59
C GLU A 33 8.71 5.11 12.39
N THR A 34 7.68 4.29 12.66
CA THR A 34 6.77 3.77 11.63
C THR A 34 6.16 4.86 10.77
N ASN A 35 5.83 6.02 11.35
CA ASN A 35 5.31 7.17 10.61
C ASN A 35 6.31 7.70 9.56
N HIS A 36 7.60 7.73 9.90
CA HIS A 36 8.64 8.18 8.98
C HIS A 36 8.86 7.19 7.84
N VAL A 37 8.87 5.89 8.16
CA VAL A 37 8.94 4.82 7.15
C VAL A 37 7.72 4.86 6.24
N GLY A 38 6.52 5.02 6.78
CA GLY A 38 5.28 5.14 6.01
C GLY A 38 5.29 6.34 5.06
N SER A 39 5.74 7.51 5.51
CA SER A 39 5.92 8.67 4.62
C SER A 39 6.95 8.41 3.52
N ALA A 40 8.05 7.72 3.82
CA ALA A 40 9.04 7.35 2.83
C ALA A 40 8.47 6.36 1.79
N MET A 41 7.65 5.39 2.21
CA MET A 41 6.97 4.49 1.27
C MET A 41 6.00 5.25 0.37
N LEU A 42 5.18 6.16 0.91
CA LEU A 42 4.27 6.96 0.09
C LEU A 42 5.03 7.74 -1.00
N PHE A 43 6.17 8.33 -0.63
CA PHE A 43 7.03 9.01 -1.60
C PHE A 43 7.67 8.04 -2.62
N ALA A 44 8.07 6.84 -2.19
CA ALA A 44 8.59 5.81 -3.08
C ALA A 44 7.53 5.36 -4.10
N THR A 45 6.28 5.14 -3.67
CA THR A 45 5.14 4.84 -4.54
C THR A 45 4.95 5.94 -5.57
N ALA A 46 4.95 7.21 -5.17
CA ALA A 46 4.81 8.33 -6.09
C ALA A 46 5.91 8.33 -7.18
N ARG A 47 7.18 8.14 -6.78
CA ARG A 47 8.31 8.08 -7.72
C ARG A 47 8.20 6.92 -8.69
N PHE A 48 7.81 5.74 -8.20
CA PHE A 48 7.66 4.56 -9.04
C PHE A 48 6.50 4.73 -10.02
N SER A 49 5.35 5.25 -9.58
CA SER A 49 4.23 5.59 -10.45
C SER A 49 4.62 6.58 -11.54
N SER A 50 5.37 7.63 -11.21
CA SER A 50 5.89 8.57 -12.22
C SER A 50 6.81 7.89 -13.24
N PHE A 51 7.66 6.95 -12.80
CA PHE A 51 8.49 6.16 -13.70
C PHE A 51 7.65 5.26 -14.63
N VAL A 52 6.59 4.63 -14.14
CA VAL A 52 5.68 3.81 -14.96
C VAL A 52 5.12 4.63 -16.12
N VAL A 53 4.61 5.84 -15.85
CA VAL A 53 4.10 6.76 -16.88
C VAL A 53 5.20 7.10 -17.88
N ALA A 54 6.35 7.58 -17.39
CA ALA A 54 7.46 7.97 -18.24
C ALA A 54 7.98 6.81 -19.11
N SER A 55 7.96 5.58 -18.60
CA SER A 55 8.42 4.40 -19.34
C SER A 55 7.49 3.98 -20.49
N GLN A 56 6.23 4.44 -20.44
CA GLN A 56 5.20 4.16 -21.45
C GLN A 56 5.04 5.32 -22.46
N SER A 57 5.54 6.51 -22.13
CA SER A 57 5.52 7.66 -23.02
C SER A 57 6.64 7.58 -24.07
N PRO A 58 6.33 7.65 -25.38
CA PRO A 58 7.34 7.58 -26.44
C PRO A 58 8.25 8.81 -26.50
N ASP A 59 7.76 9.97 -26.05
CA ASP A 59 8.49 11.23 -26.03
C ASP A 59 7.96 12.16 -24.93
N LYS A 60 8.55 13.36 -24.87
CA LYS A 60 8.21 14.38 -23.88
C LYS A 60 6.78 14.90 -24.04
N ASP A 61 6.32 15.13 -25.26
CA ASP A 61 5.00 15.71 -25.51
C ASP A 61 3.90 14.71 -25.09
N ALA A 62 4.09 13.43 -25.40
CA ALA A 62 3.22 12.35 -24.93
C ALA A 62 3.26 12.19 -23.40
N TYR A 63 4.42 12.37 -22.76
CA TYR A 63 4.52 12.37 -21.30
C TYR A 63 3.75 13.53 -20.69
N GLU A 64 3.96 14.75 -21.19
CA GLU A 64 3.29 15.97 -20.70
C GLU A 64 1.77 15.89 -20.86
N ALA A 65 1.29 15.34 -21.98
CA ALA A 65 -0.13 15.10 -22.21
C ALA A 65 -0.76 14.13 -21.19
N GLU A 66 0.04 13.25 -20.59
CA GLU A 66 -0.45 12.18 -19.72
C GLU A 66 -0.30 12.46 -18.21
N ILE A 67 0.33 13.58 -17.83
CA ILE A 67 0.56 13.93 -16.42
C ILE A 67 -0.75 14.02 -15.64
N GLU A 68 -1.77 14.69 -16.19
CA GLU A 68 -3.04 14.91 -15.49
C GLU A 68 -3.80 13.60 -15.29
N ASN A 69 -4.00 12.84 -16.37
CA ASN A 69 -4.67 11.54 -16.34
C ASN A 69 -3.96 10.55 -15.41
N ALA A 70 -2.62 10.48 -15.46
CA ALA A 70 -1.85 9.62 -14.58
C ALA A 70 -1.98 10.05 -13.11
N THR A 71 -1.94 11.36 -12.83
CA THR A 71 -2.10 11.88 -11.45
C THR A 71 -3.46 11.49 -10.89
N GLU A 72 -4.52 11.65 -11.67
CA GLU A 72 -5.87 11.24 -11.28
C GLU A 72 -5.95 9.73 -11.06
N PHE A 73 -5.45 8.94 -12.00
CA PHE A 73 -5.47 7.48 -11.92
C PHE A 73 -4.76 6.96 -10.66
N PHE A 74 -3.50 7.35 -10.43
CA PHE A 74 -2.73 6.83 -9.30
C PHE A 74 -3.26 7.34 -7.95
N SER A 75 -3.75 8.59 -7.87
CA SER A 75 -4.32 9.11 -6.63
C SER A 75 -5.63 8.43 -6.26
N ASN A 76 -6.51 8.17 -7.24
CA ASN A 76 -7.75 7.43 -7.04
C ASN A 76 -7.50 5.97 -6.64
N GLU A 77 -6.57 5.29 -7.30
CA GLU A 77 -6.23 3.90 -6.97
C GLU A 77 -5.60 3.79 -5.58
N PHE A 78 -4.68 4.69 -5.22
CA PHE A 78 -4.13 4.71 -3.87
C PHE A 78 -5.22 4.95 -2.83
N LYS A 79 -6.11 5.91 -3.06
CA LYS A 79 -7.24 6.19 -2.17
C LYS A 79 -8.14 4.96 -2.00
N ARG A 80 -8.49 4.28 -3.10
CA ARG A 80 -9.31 3.06 -3.08
C ARG A 80 -8.68 1.98 -2.21
N MET A 81 -7.40 1.63 -2.46
CA MET A 81 -6.67 0.60 -1.71
C MET A 81 -6.51 0.97 -0.24
N LEU A 82 -6.16 2.23 0.06
CA LEU A 82 -6.03 2.72 1.43
C LEU A 82 -7.36 2.63 2.17
N THR A 83 -8.46 3.06 1.57
CA THR A 83 -9.79 2.99 2.18
C THR A 83 -10.17 1.53 2.45
N GLN A 84 -9.97 0.62 1.50
CA GLN A 84 -10.26 -0.81 1.69
C GLN A 84 -9.50 -1.37 2.90
N ASN A 85 -8.19 -1.17 2.97
CA ASN A 85 -7.37 -1.64 4.08
C ASN A 85 -7.81 -1.03 5.43
N LEU A 86 -8.17 0.26 5.46
CA LEU A 86 -8.66 0.91 6.68
C LEU A 86 -10.02 0.34 7.13
N GLU A 87 -10.92 -0.01 6.21
CA GLU A 87 -12.18 -0.68 6.54
C GLU A 87 -11.94 -2.10 7.10
N ASP A 88 -10.95 -2.83 6.55
CA ASP A 88 -10.57 -4.16 7.06
C ASP A 88 -10.12 -4.09 8.52
N TYR A 89 -9.31 -3.08 8.87
CA TYR A 89 -8.92 -2.83 10.27
C TYR A 89 -10.12 -2.51 11.18
N LYS A 90 -11.13 -1.78 10.71
CA LYS A 90 -12.36 -1.54 11.51
C LYS A 90 -13.07 -2.85 11.85
N THR A 91 -13.09 -3.79 10.91
CA THR A 91 -13.69 -5.12 11.13
C THR A 91 -12.86 -5.93 12.13
N ALA A 92 -11.53 -5.85 12.05
CA ALA A 92 -10.64 -6.48 13.01
C ALA A 92 -10.80 -5.94 14.44
N PHE A 93 -11.02 -4.63 14.61
CA PHE A 93 -11.31 -4.05 15.93
C PHE A 93 -12.68 -4.47 16.48
N LYS A 94 -13.70 -4.66 15.62
CA LYS A 94 -15.00 -5.21 16.04
C LYS A 94 -14.91 -6.67 16.48
N ALA A 95 -14.06 -7.47 15.83
CA ALA A 95 -13.80 -8.85 16.24
C ALA A 95 -13.01 -8.95 17.58
N GLN A 96 -12.40 -7.86 18.05
CA GLN A 96 -11.76 -7.78 19.38
C GLN A 96 -12.73 -7.47 20.53
N GLU A 97 -14.03 -7.24 20.27
CA GLU A 97 -15.04 -7.09 21.33
C GLU A 97 -15.50 -8.44 21.92
N ASP A 98 -15.12 -9.58 21.34
CA ASP A 98 -15.28 -10.91 21.95
C ASP A 98 -13.96 -11.39 22.62
N GLU A 99 -13.88 -11.14 23.93
CA GLU A 99 -13.13 -11.82 24.99
C GLU A 99 -11.58 -12.00 24.90
N ALA A 100 -10.90 -11.35 25.85
CA ALA A 100 -9.78 -11.91 26.63
C ALA A 100 -8.42 -12.20 25.94
N ARG A 101 -7.95 -11.40 24.98
CA ARG A 101 -6.61 -11.60 24.37
C ARG A 101 -5.44 -10.75 24.86
N TYR A 102 -5.64 -9.75 25.73
CA TYR A 102 -4.52 -8.99 26.32
C TYR A 102 -4.13 -9.45 27.74
N GLU A 103 -4.77 -10.49 28.28
CA GLU A 103 -4.43 -11.00 29.62
C GLU A 103 -2.99 -11.53 29.70
N HIS A 104 -2.49 -12.12 28.61
CA HIS A 104 -1.10 -12.57 28.50
C HIS A 104 -0.09 -11.43 28.28
N LEU A 105 -0.55 -10.22 27.96
CA LEU A 105 0.27 -9.01 27.75
C LEU A 105 0.27 -8.08 28.98
N MET A 106 -0.52 -8.39 30.01
CA MET A 106 -0.69 -7.58 31.23
C MET A 106 -0.18 -8.26 32.51
N LYS A 107 0.60 -9.34 32.41
CA LYS A 107 1.31 -9.87 33.59
C LYS A 107 2.42 -8.89 33.98
N LYS A 108 2.14 -8.06 34.99
CA LYS A 108 3.17 -7.45 35.83
C LYS A 108 3.65 -8.53 36.80
N ASP A 109 4.95 -8.77 36.82
CA ASP A 109 5.62 -9.40 37.96
C ASP A 109 5.34 -8.61 39.26
#